data_AF-A0A7J3X885-F1
#
_entry.id   AF-A0A7J3X885-F1
#
_cell.length_a   1.000
_cell.length_b   1.000
_cell.length_c   1.000
_cell.angle_alpha   90.00
_cell.angle_beta   90.00
_cell.angle_gamma   90.00
#
_symmetry.space_group_name_H-M   'P 1'
#
loop_
_entity.id
_entity.type
_entity.pdbx_description
1 polymer ?
#
loop_
_entity_poly.entity_id
_entity_poly.type
_entity_poly.pdbx_seq_one_letter_code
_entity_poly.pdbx_strand_id
1 'polypeptide(L)'
;MSSDLAEKARLVEAALLRFQAALESRSGKLHVSSVSRGFARGRGRGLAAGIEAHRRLYGDVGWITEHERVAIPFPLAWRFRFGWLLGVADLVVFERGTPRAVVEVKSYGTVGAGERVQASLYGLLAMLNFLARPRVYLQAAGRLEEVQGWEELALEALRRASRSRTPAT
;
A
#
# COMPACT_ATOMS: atom_id res chain seq x y z
N MET A 1 -6.47 26.26 -10.12
CA MET A 1 -6.53 25.00 -9.35
C MET A 1 -6.84 25.34 -7.90
N SER A 2 -7.86 24.74 -7.28
CA SER A 2 -8.16 24.97 -5.84
C SER A 2 -6.95 24.58 -4.98
N SER A 3 -6.70 25.26 -3.85
CA SER A 3 -5.56 24.96 -2.97
C SER A 3 -5.55 23.51 -2.47
N ASP A 4 -6.74 22.95 -2.24
CA ASP A 4 -6.99 21.55 -1.86
C ASP A 4 -6.54 20.55 -2.94
N LEU A 5 -6.84 20.81 -4.21
CA LEU A 5 -6.42 19.96 -5.32
C LEU A 5 -4.90 19.98 -5.50
N ALA A 6 -4.28 21.16 -5.35
CA ALA A 6 -2.82 21.28 -5.38
C ALA A 6 -2.15 20.54 -4.23
N GLU A 7 -2.75 20.54 -3.04
CA GLU A 7 -2.26 19.75 -1.91
C GLU A 7 -2.33 18.25 -2.17
N LYS A 8 -3.46 17.76 -2.68
CA LYS A 8 -3.63 16.34 -3.00
C LYS A 8 -2.67 15.87 -4.08
N ALA A 9 -2.45 16.68 -5.12
CA ALA A 9 -1.45 16.39 -6.15
C ALA A 9 -0.04 16.27 -5.54
N ARG A 10 0.34 17.18 -4.64
CA ARG A 10 1.61 17.10 -3.90
C ARG A 10 1.73 15.84 -3.05
N LEU A 11 0.63 15.38 -2.42
CA LEU A 11 0.64 14.14 -1.63
C LEU A 11 0.85 12.90 -2.52
N VAL A 12 0.20 12.85 -3.70
CA VAL A 12 0.41 11.80 -4.69
C VAL A 12 1.88 11.77 -5.13
N GLU A 13 2.42 12.92 -5.54
CA GLU A 13 3.82 13.03 -5.95
C GLU A 13 4.78 12.62 -4.82
N ALA A 14 4.55 13.11 -3.60
CA ALA A 14 5.37 12.76 -2.45
C ALA A 14 5.32 11.26 -2.14
N ALA A 15 4.17 10.59 -2.31
CA ALA A 15 4.06 9.14 -2.12
C ALA A 15 4.93 8.37 -3.12
N LEU A 16 4.92 8.78 -4.40
CA LEU A 16 5.75 8.18 -5.44
C LEU A 16 7.24 8.41 -5.18
N LEU A 17 7.63 9.64 -4.81
CA LEU A 17 9.01 9.96 -4.45
C LEU A 17 9.50 9.15 -3.25
N ARG A 18 8.66 8.93 -2.23
CA ARG A 18 8.99 8.05 -1.10
C ARG A 18 9.19 6.61 -1.54
N PHE A 19 8.36 6.10 -2.45
CA PHE A 19 8.53 4.75 -2.99
C PHE A 19 9.83 4.60 -3.77
N GLN A 20 10.16 5.56 -4.64
CA GLN A 20 11.42 5.58 -5.37
C GLN A 20 12.63 5.64 -4.41
N ALA A 21 12.58 6.52 -3.41
CA ALA A 21 13.61 6.60 -2.38
C ALA A 21 13.78 5.27 -1.61
N ALA A 22 12.68 4.56 -1.33
CA ALA A 22 12.73 3.24 -0.70
C ALA A 22 13.40 2.19 -1.61
N LEU A 23 13.14 2.22 -2.92
CA LEU A 23 13.80 1.33 -3.89
C LEU A 23 15.30 1.58 -3.98
N GLU A 24 15.73 2.84 -3.97
CA GLU A 24 17.15 3.24 -4.09
C GLU A 24 17.94 3.13 -2.79
N SER A 25 17.26 3.13 -1.64
CA SER A 25 17.92 3.14 -0.33
C SER A 25 18.82 1.92 -0.09
N ARG A 26 19.94 2.09 0.62
CA ARG A 26 20.75 0.97 1.12
C ARG A 26 20.31 0.48 2.51
N SER A 27 19.39 1.19 3.16
CA SER A 27 18.84 0.86 4.47
C SER A 27 18.04 -0.45 4.42
N GLY A 28 17.82 -1.08 5.57
CA GLY A 28 16.97 -2.27 5.67
C GLY A 28 15.56 -2.01 5.09
N LYS A 29 15.10 -2.90 4.20
CA LYS A 29 13.77 -2.85 3.58
C LYS A 29 12.94 -4.08 3.95
N LEU A 30 11.64 -3.88 4.12
CA LEU A 30 10.63 -4.93 4.21
C LEU A 30 9.63 -4.72 3.08
N HIS A 31 9.43 -5.76 2.28
CA HIS A 31 8.31 -5.76 1.35
C HIS A 31 7.04 -6.14 2.12
N VAL A 32 5.92 -5.46 1.85
CA VAL A 32 4.62 -5.82 2.44
C VAL A 32 4.32 -7.31 2.25
N SER A 33 4.60 -7.84 1.05
CA SER A 33 4.46 -9.27 0.76
C SER A 33 5.40 -10.18 1.57
N SER A 34 6.56 -9.69 2.02
CA SER A 34 7.45 -10.44 2.91
C SER A 34 6.96 -10.43 4.36
N VAL A 35 6.35 -9.32 4.82
CA VAL A 35 5.74 -9.25 6.15
C VAL A 35 4.52 -10.16 6.23
N SER A 36 3.67 -10.16 5.20
CA SER A 36 2.52 -11.06 5.13
C SER A 36 2.90 -12.52 4.91
N ARG A 37 4.06 -12.81 4.28
CA ARG A 37 4.57 -14.18 4.15
C ARG A 37 4.95 -14.86 5.47
N GLY A 38 5.25 -14.07 6.52
CA GLY A 38 5.33 -14.61 7.89
C GLY A 38 4.01 -15.24 8.37
N PHE A 39 2.93 -15.05 7.62
CA PHE A 39 1.57 -15.49 7.90
C PHE A 39 0.91 -16.30 6.75
N ALA A 40 1.54 -16.48 5.56
CA ALA A 40 1.03 -17.32 4.45
C ALA A 40 2.10 -17.65 3.37
N ARG A 41 1.98 -18.78 2.67
CA ARG A 41 2.90 -19.25 1.58
C ARG A 41 2.40 -18.81 0.19
N GLY A 42 3.05 -17.83 -0.47
CA GLY A 42 2.75 -17.47 -1.87
C GLY A 42 3.72 -16.47 -2.53
N ARG A 43 4.04 -16.67 -3.82
CA ARG A 43 4.99 -15.86 -4.62
C ARG A 43 4.30 -14.65 -5.27
N GLY A 44 4.92 -13.47 -5.15
CA GLY A 44 4.37 -12.19 -5.60
C GLY A 44 4.60 -11.92 -7.09
N ARG A 45 3.52 -11.82 -7.87
CA ARG A 45 3.50 -11.36 -9.28
C ARG A 45 3.20 -9.87 -9.45
N GLY A 46 2.69 -9.18 -8.41
CA GLY A 46 2.21 -7.80 -8.50
C GLY A 46 3.28 -6.70 -8.58
N LEU A 47 4.50 -6.96 -8.08
CA LEU A 47 5.57 -5.94 -8.03
C LEU A 47 6.04 -5.51 -9.43
N ALA A 48 6.22 -6.46 -10.36
CA ALA A 48 6.68 -6.18 -11.72
C ALA A 48 5.62 -5.43 -12.55
N ALA A 49 4.35 -5.82 -12.42
CA ALA A 49 3.23 -5.13 -13.06
C ALA A 49 3.03 -3.70 -12.49
N GLY A 50 3.23 -3.53 -11.18
CA GLY A 50 3.21 -2.23 -10.52
C GLY A 50 4.33 -1.31 -10.98
N ILE A 51 5.55 -1.84 -11.14
CA ILE A 51 6.71 -1.08 -11.67
C ILE A 51 6.49 -0.70 -13.14
N GLU A 52 5.94 -1.59 -13.97
CA GLU A 52 5.64 -1.31 -15.39
C GLU A 52 4.50 -0.28 -15.55
N ALA A 53 3.43 -0.40 -14.76
CA ALA A 53 2.36 0.60 -14.70
C ALA A 53 2.91 1.95 -14.22
N HIS A 54 3.75 1.95 -13.19
CA HIS A 54 4.42 3.14 -12.67
C HIS A 54 5.34 3.79 -13.72
N ARG A 55 6.08 3.00 -14.50
CA ARG A 55 6.97 3.50 -15.57
C ARG A 55 6.20 4.18 -16.72
N ARG A 56 4.96 3.77 -16.98
CA ARG A 56 4.06 4.44 -17.95
C ARG A 56 3.34 5.67 -17.37
N LEU A 57 3.10 5.69 -16.05
CA LEU A 57 2.38 6.75 -15.34
C LEU A 57 3.25 7.95 -14.94
N TYR A 58 4.58 7.86 -15.05
CA TYR A 58 5.53 8.95 -14.75
C TYR A 58 5.37 10.22 -15.61
N GLY A 59 4.46 10.25 -16.58
CA GLY A 59 4.15 11.45 -17.36
C GLY A 59 3.14 12.37 -16.68
N ASP A 60 2.03 11.83 -16.17
CA ASP A 60 0.95 12.64 -15.59
C ASP A 60 0.15 11.84 -14.56
N VAL A 61 0.23 12.25 -13.28
CA VAL A 61 -0.60 11.72 -12.18
C VAL A 61 -1.82 12.60 -11.90
N GLY A 62 -2.01 13.67 -12.68
CA GLY A 62 -3.10 14.63 -12.57
C GLY A 62 -4.47 13.97 -12.62
N TRP A 63 -4.62 12.90 -13.40
CA TRP A 63 -5.86 12.13 -13.50
C TRP A 63 -6.38 11.59 -12.15
N ILE A 64 -5.53 11.30 -11.16
CA ILE A 64 -5.95 10.88 -9.80
C ILE A 64 -6.72 12.01 -9.10
N THR A 65 -6.33 13.26 -9.36
CA THR A 65 -6.96 14.46 -8.80
C THR A 65 -8.05 15.06 -9.70
N GLU A 66 -7.99 14.81 -11.01
CA GLU A 66 -8.93 15.35 -12.01
C GLU A 66 -10.20 14.51 -12.14
N HIS A 67 -10.12 13.20 -11.89
CA HIS A 67 -11.29 12.32 -11.96
C HIS A 67 -12.03 12.30 -10.62
N GLU A 68 -13.36 12.19 -10.69
CA GLU A 68 -14.20 12.05 -9.51
C GLU A 68 -13.80 10.81 -8.69
N ARG A 69 -13.53 9.70 -9.39
CA ARG A 69 -13.13 8.43 -8.78
C ARG A 69 -12.22 7.62 -9.71
N VAL A 70 -11.14 7.08 -9.15
CA VAL A 70 -10.14 6.25 -9.85
C VAL A 70 -9.71 5.10 -8.94
N ALA A 71 -9.52 3.90 -9.47
CA ALA A 71 -9.07 2.73 -8.72
C ALA A 71 -7.89 2.05 -9.42
N ILE A 72 -6.70 2.16 -8.84
CA ILE A 72 -5.44 1.83 -9.55
C ILE A 72 -4.43 1.11 -8.67
N PRO A 73 -3.57 0.25 -9.24
CA PRO A 73 -2.39 -0.19 -8.53
C PRO A 73 -1.56 1.02 -8.12
N PHE A 74 -1.19 1.09 -6.85
CA PHE A 74 -0.48 2.26 -6.34
C PHE A 74 0.75 1.85 -5.52
N PRO A 75 1.95 2.33 -5.89
CA PRO A 75 3.14 2.07 -5.11
C PRO A 75 3.13 2.90 -3.82
N LEU A 76 3.45 2.24 -2.72
CA LEU A 76 3.38 2.82 -1.39
C LEU A 76 4.65 2.46 -0.61
N ALA A 77 5.25 3.46 0.04
CA ALA A 77 6.35 3.24 0.97
C ALA A 77 6.28 4.20 2.16
N TRP A 78 6.86 3.77 3.26
CA TRP A 78 7.09 4.60 4.43
C TRP A 78 8.37 4.22 5.16
N ARG A 79 9.08 5.21 5.71
CA ARG A 79 10.29 5.00 6.49
C ARG A 79 9.95 4.95 7.97
N PHE A 80 10.10 3.78 8.58
CA PHE A 80 10.04 3.58 10.02
C PHE A 80 11.45 3.60 10.63
N ARG A 81 11.51 3.58 11.97
CA ARG A 81 12.80 3.50 12.69
C ARG A 81 13.61 2.24 12.36
N PHE A 82 12.93 1.13 12.06
CA PHE A 82 13.56 -0.14 11.68
C PHE A 82 13.93 -0.22 10.18
N GLY A 83 13.66 0.83 9.40
CA GLY A 83 13.88 0.87 7.96
C GLY A 83 12.61 1.08 7.15
N TRP A 84 12.64 0.75 5.86
CA TRP A 84 11.53 0.97 4.95
C TRP A 84 10.54 -0.19 4.98
N LEU A 85 9.24 0.13 4.93
CA LEU A 85 8.19 -0.77 4.46
C LEU A 85 7.74 -0.28 3.08
N LEU A 86 7.68 -1.17 2.09
CA LEU A 86 7.25 -0.82 0.73
C LEU A 86 6.49 -1.95 0.03
N GLY A 87 5.65 -1.58 -0.93
CA GLY A 87 4.99 -2.51 -1.84
C GLY A 87 4.08 -1.78 -2.82
N VAL A 88 3.40 -2.55 -3.67
CA VAL A 88 2.40 -2.02 -4.59
C VAL A 88 1.07 -2.63 -4.19
N ALA A 89 0.13 -1.79 -3.75
CA ALA A 89 -1.24 -2.22 -3.48
C ALA A 89 -1.92 -2.55 -4.81
N ASP A 90 -2.74 -3.60 -4.85
CA ASP A 90 -3.43 -4.01 -6.08
C ASP A 90 -4.36 -2.90 -6.59
N LEU A 91 -5.16 -2.31 -5.69
CA LEU A 91 -5.98 -1.14 -5.99
C LEU A 91 -6.01 -0.18 -4.80
N VAL A 92 -5.74 1.09 -5.05
CA VAL A 92 -6.14 2.21 -4.20
C VAL A 92 -7.22 2.99 -4.93
N VAL A 93 -8.36 3.13 -4.27
CA VAL A 93 -9.50 3.90 -4.77
C VAL A 93 -9.35 5.33 -4.26
N PHE A 94 -9.09 6.25 -5.18
CA PHE A 94 -9.07 7.68 -4.93
C PHE A 94 -10.43 8.28 -5.32
N GLU A 95 -10.91 9.21 -4.50
CA GLU A 95 -12.00 10.12 -4.86
C GLU A 95 -11.49 11.55 -4.78
N ARG A 96 -11.47 12.25 -5.92
CA ARG A 96 -10.92 13.61 -6.06
C ARG A 96 -9.55 13.74 -5.36
N GLY A 97 -8.64 12.81 -5.61
CA GLY A 97 -7.28 12.79 -5.04
C GLY A 97 -7.14 12.22 -3.62
N THR A 98 -8.22 11.91 -2.91
CA THR A 98 -8.16 11.35 -1.55
C THR A 98 -8.34 9.84 -1.57
N PRO A 99 -7.44 9.03 -0.99
CA PRO A 99 -7.65 7.59 -0.92
C PRO A 99 -8.82 7.27 0.01
N ARG A 100 -9.83 6.60 -0.53
CA ARG A 100 -11.03 6.14 0.18
C ARG A 100 -11.00 4.67 0.50
N ALA A 101 -10.35 3.88 -0.35
CA ALA A 101 -10.24 2.45 -0.11
C ALA A 101 -8.92 1.88 -0.62
N VAL A 102 -8.50 0.80 0.01
CA VAL A 102 -7.46 -0.11 -0.48
C VAL A 102 -8.12 -1.46 -0.70
N VAL A 103 -7.93 -2.06 -1.87
CA VAL A 103 -8.49 -3.38 -2.21
C VAL A 103 -7.34 -4.28 -2.63
N GLU A 104 -7.18 -5.38 -1.91
CA GLU A 104 -6.26 -6.46 -2.28
C GLU A 104 -7.07 -7.55 -3.01
N VAL A 105 -6.66 -7.91 -4.22
CA VAL A 105 -7.41 -8.79 -5.13
C VAL A 105 -6.80 -10.19 -5.12
N LYS A 106 -7.64 -11.22 -4.97
CA LYS A 106 -7.24 -12.63 -5.02
C LYS A 106 -8.02 -13.39 -6.06
N SER A 107 -7.30 -14.15 -6.88
CA SER A 107 -7.88 -15.03 -7.89
C SER A 107 -8.45 -16.35 -7.33
N TYR A 108 -8.23 -16.67 -6.04
CA TYR A 108 -8.63 -17.93 -5.42
C TYR A 108 -9.47 -17.71 -4.15
N GLY A 109 -10.39 -18.65 -3.87
CA GLY A 109 -11.62 -18.43 -3.07
C GLY A 109 -11.52 -18.39 -1.55
N THR A 110 -10.35 -18.60 -0.93
CA THR A 110 -10.19 -18.50 0.53
C THR A 110 -9.25 -17.37 0.89
N VAL A 111 -9.80 -16.39 1.62
CA VAL A 111 -9.07 -15.26 2.20
C VAL A 111 -8.48 -15.72 3.55
N GLY A 112 -7.15 -15.83 3.63
CA GLY A 112 -6.44 -16.19 4.85
C GLY A 112 -6.00 -14.99 5.69
N ALA A 113 -5.34 -15.29 6.82
CA ALA A 113 -4.81 -14.26 7.72
C ALA A 113 -3.70 -13.42 7.06
N GLY A 114 -2.87 -14.02 6.20
CA GLY A 114 -1.80 -13.32 5.50
C GLY A 114 -2.32 -12.25 4.53
N GLU A 115 -3.42 -12.53 3.83
CA GLU A 115 -4.06 -11.59 2.92
C GLU A 115 -4.67 -10.40 3.67
N ARG A 116 -5.31 -10.66 4.83
CA ARG A 116 -5.80 -9.58 5.71
C ARG A 116 -4.66 -8.70 6.21
N VAL A 117 -3.56 -9.29 6.64
CA VAL A 117 -2.36 -8.54 7.06
C VAL A 117 -1.80 -7.71 5.90
N GLN A 118 -1.70 -8.29 4.70
CA GLN A 118 -1.22 -7.58 3.51
C GLN A 118 -2.08 -6.36 3.18
N ALA A 119 -3.40 -6.53 3.09
CA ALA A 119 -4.34 -5.45 2.83
C ALA A 119 -4.26 -4.36 3.91
N SER A 120 -4.15 -4.77 5.17
CA SER A 120 -4.03 -3.87 6.33
C SER A 120 -2.74 -3.03 6.29
N LEU A 121 -1.61 -3.63 5.93
CA LEU A 121 -0.34 -2.91 5.77
C LEU A 121 -0.41 -1.89 4.64
N TYR A 122 -1.10 -2.21 3.54
CA TYR A 122 -1.35 -1.22 2.48
C TYR A 122 -2.30 -0.11 2.91
N GLY A 123 -3.34 -0.42 3.69
CA GLY A 123 -4.20 0.57 4.34
C GLY A 123 -3.40 1.54 5.20
N LEU A 124 -2.47 1.02 6.01
CA LEU A 124 -1.58 1.84 6.84
C LEU A 124 -0.66 2.73 6.01
N LEU A 125 -0.02 2.18 4.97
CA LEU A 125 0.85 2.96 4.10
C LEU A 125 0.09 4.06 3.35
N ALA A 126 -1.13 3.78 2.89
CA ALA A 126 -2.00 4.79 2.27
C ALA A 126 -2.35 5.88 3.30
N MET A 127 -2.73 5.50 4.51
CA MET A 127 -3.03 6.46 5.58
C MET A 127 -1.84 7.38 5.88
N LEU A 128 -0.64 6.84 5.99
CA LEU A 128 0.57 7.61 6.27
C LEU A 128 0.97 8.55 5.12
N ASN A 129 0.80 8.12 3.87
CA ASN A 129 1.17 8.93 2.71
C ASN A 129 0.20 10.07 2.42
N PHE A 130 -1.08 9.89 2.72
CA PHE A 130 -2.16 10.78 2.30
C PHE A 130 -2.92 11.43 3.45
N LEU A 131 -2.59 11.13 4.70
CA LEU A 131 -3.25 11.66 5.90
C LEU A 131 -4.77 11.43 5.91
N ALA A 132 -5.22 10.36 5.26
CA ALA A 132 -6.62 10.00 5.09
C ALA A 132 -6.80 8.52 5.45
N ARG A 133 -7.84 8.21 6.24
CA ARG A 133 -8.14 6.84 6.67
C ARG A 133 -8.92 6.10 5.56
N PRO A 134 -8.33 5.12 4.86
CA PRO A 134 -9.06 4.34 3.88
C PRO A 134 -9.89 3.24 4.56
N ARG A 135 -10.91 2.75 3.86
CA ARG A 135 -11.48 1.42 4.11
C ARG A 135 -10.58 0.36 3.48
N VAL A 136 -10.42 -0.79 4.12
CA VAL A 136 -9.55 -1.86 3.62
C VAL A 136 -10.40 -3.05 3.24
N TYR A 137 -10.19 -3.57 2.04
CA TYR A 137 -10.97 -4.66 1.49
C TYR A 137 -10.12 -5.78 0.93
N LEU A 138 -10.72 -6.97 0.92
CA LEU A 138 -10.27 -8.14 0.20
C LEU A 138 -11.32 -8.48 -0.85
N GLN A 139 -10.88 -8.60 -2.09
CA GLN A 139 -11.73 -9.06 -3.18
C GLN A 139 -11.33 -10.47 -3.60
N ALA A 140 -12.19 -11.46 -3.36
CA ALA A 140 -11.94 -12.85 -3.71
C ALA A 140 -13.22 -13.51 -4.22
N ALA A 141 -13.13 -14.28 -5.32
CA ALA A 141 -14.26 -15.01 -5.90
C ALA A 141 -15.53 -14.16 -6.10
N GLY A 142 -15.36 -12.91 -6.55
CA GLY A 142 -16.46 -11.97 -6.78
C GLY A 142 -17.07 -11.35 -5.51
N ARG A 143 -16.57 -11.69 -4.32
CA ARG A 143 -16.99 -11.09 -3.05
C ARG A 143 -16.01 -10.02 -2.61
N LEU A 144 -16.54 -8.92 -2.11
CA LEU A 144 -15.77 -7.85 -1.48
C LEU A 144 -16.03 -7.91 0.03
N GLU A 145 -14.97 -8.15 0.80
CA GLU A 145 -15.03 -8.23 2.26
C GLU A 145 -14.22 -7.08 2.88
N GLU A 146 -14.82 -6.34 3.81
CA GLU A 146 -14.10 -5.31 4.56
C GLU A 146 -13.29 -5.93 5.70
N VAL A 147 -12.02 -5.54 5.81
CA VAL A 147 -11.15 -5.94 6.91
C VAL A 147 -11.40 -5.02 8.10
N GLN A 148 -12.23 -5.47 9.04
CA GLN A 148 -12.45 -4.77 10.30
C GLN A 148 -11.20 -4.84 11.19
N GLY A 149 -10.91 -3.76 11.94
CA GLY A 149 -9.73 -3.69 12.81
C GLY A 149 -8.39 -3.80 12.08
N TRP A 150 -8.32 -3.26 10.85
CA TRP A 150 -7.14 -3.38 10.01
C TRP A 150 -5.96 -2.59 10.59
N GLU A 151 -6.19 -1.49 11.31
CA GLU A 151 -5.12 -0.72 11.95
C GLU A 151 -4.36 -1.56 12.98
N GLU A 152 -5.09 -2.20 13.90
CA GLU A 152 -4.52 -3.06 14.93
C GLU A 152 -3.76 -4.22 14.29
N LEU A 153 -4.32 -4.82 13.23
CA LEU A 153 -3.70 -5.91 12.50
C LEU A 153 -2.39 -5.46 11.82
N ALA A 154 -2.38 -4.28 11.19
CA ALA A 154 -1.18 -3.71 10.56
C ALA A 154 -0.08 -3.42 11.59
N LEU A 155 -0.44 -2.81 12.72
CA LEU A 155 0.49 -2.47 13.79
C LEU A 155 1.09 -3.72 14.44
N GLU A 156 0.28 -4.75 14.70
CA GLU A 156 0.78 -6.01 15.27
C GLU A 156 1.72 -6.74 14.28
N ALA A 157 1.38 -6.76 13.00
CA ALA A 157 2.25 -7.32 11.96
C ALA A 157 3.60 -6.58 11.89
N LEU A 158 3.57 -5.25 11.94
CA LEU A 158 4.78 -4.42 11.98
C LEU A 158 5.62 -4.65 13.24
N ARG A 159 4.98 -4.77 14.42
CA ARG A 159 5.65 -5.05 15.69
C ARG A 159 6.40 -6.38 15.64
N ARG A 160 5.79 -7.41 15.06
CA ARG A 160 6.44 -8.73 14.90
C ARG A 160 7.60 -8.67 13.92
N ALA A 161 7.41 -8.02 12.77
CA ALA A 161 8.44 -7.91 11.74
C ALA A 161 9.64 -7.04 12.16
N SER A 162 9.42 -6.03 13.00
CA SER A 162 10.51 -5.19 13.51
C SER A 162 11.37 -5.92 14.54
N ARG A 163 10.76 -6.72 15.42
CA ARG A 163 11.46 -7.54 16.43
C ARG A 163 12.39 -8.58 15.80
N SER A 164 12.02 -9.16 14.66
CA SER A 164 12.89 -10.08 13.93
C SER A 164 14.10 -9.41 13.25
N ARG A 165 14.24 -8.07 13.31
CA ARG A 165 15.37 -7.32 12.74
C ARG A 165 16.26 -6.64 13.77
N THR A 166 15.85 -6.57 15.03
CA THR A 166 16.73 -6.08 16.10
C THR A 166 17.64 -7.24 16.52
N PRO A 167 18.97 -7.15 16.37
CA PRO A 167 19.86 -8.13 17.01
C PRO A 167 19.57 -8.11 18.50
N ALA A 168 19.62 -9.28 19.16
CA ALA A 168 19.69 -9.32 20.62
C ALA A 168 20.85 -8.40 21.04
N THR A 169 20.55 -7.47 21.95
CA THR A 169 21.55 -6.57 22.53
C THR A 169 22.38 -7.33 23.54
#